data_AF-A0A520E915-F1
#
_entry.id   AF-A0A520E915-F1
#
_cell.length_a   1.000
_cell.length_b   1.000
_cell.length_c   1.000
_cell.angle_alpha   90.00
_cell.angle_beta   90.00
_cell.angle_gamma   90.00
#
_symmetry.space_group_name_H-M   'P 1'
#
loop_
_entity.id
_entity.type
_entity.pdbx_description
1 polymer ?
#
loop_
_entity_poly.entity_id
_entity_poly.type
_entity_poly.pdbx_seq_one_letter_code
_entity_poly.pdbx_strand_id
1 'polypeptide(L)'
;MQPNLYIEEIFDLFDAVQKSKIFDDQKDMADAVPMFSISDINEKYNAEKHTDGFDLKAFVLNHFKFDQKIISIQERDHLPIDKTQHRFRF
;
A
#
# COMPACT_ATOMS: atom_id res chain seq x y z
N MET A 1 4.54 21.33 4.71
CA MET A 1 3.74 20.09 4.70
C MET A 1 2.37 20.49 4.19
N GLN A 2 1.97 20.00 3.02
CA GLN A 2 0.62 20.25 2.54
C GLN A 2 -0.34 19.45 3.44
N PRO A 3 -1.40 20.06 4.00
CA PRO A 3 -2.40 19.30 4.72
C PRO A 3 -3.07 18.35 3.72
N ASN A 4 -2.98 17.05 3.97
CA ASN A 4 -3.74 16.07 3.21
C ASN A 4 -5.23 16.32 3.46
N LEU A 5 -5.85 17.05 2.54
CA LEU A 5 -7.19 17.61 2.68
C LEU A 5 -8.29 16.54 2.79
N TYR A 6 -7.95 15.29 2.54
CA TYR A 6 -8.87 14.18 2.31
C TYR A 6 -8.79 13.08 3.38
N ILE A 7 -7.86 13.15 4.35
CA ILE A 7 -7.73 12.10 5.40
C ILE A 7 -9.02 11.95 6.20
N GLU A 8 -9.72 13.06 6.48
CA GLU A 8 -10.99 13.03 7.22
C GLU A 8 -12.09 12.32 6.43
N GLU A 9 -12.08 12.46 5.10
CA GLU A 9 -13.08 11.83 4.24
C GLU A 9 -12.81 10.33 4.03
N ILE A 10 -11.55 9.91 3.98
CA ILE A 10 -11.17 8.48 3.88
C ILE A 10 -10.88 7.84 5.25
N PHE A 11 -11.35 8.44 6.36
CA PHE A 11 -10.95 8.03 7.70
C PHE A 11 -11.16 6.52 7.94
N ASP A 12 -12.30 5.96 7.52
CA ASP A 12 -12.60 4.53 7.69
C ASP A 12 -11.64 3.63 6.89
N LEU A 13 -11.27 4.04 5.69
CA LEU A 13 -10.30 3.33 4.86
C LEU A 13 -8.90 3.45 5.49
N PHE A 14 -8.52 4.67 5.89
CA PHE A 14 -7.23 4.95 6.51
C PHE A 14 -7.05 4.16 7.81
N ASP A 15 -8.04 4.19 8.72
CA ASP A 15 -8.03 3.44 9.97
C ASP A 15 -7.93 1.92 9.73
N ALA A 16 -8.65 1.39 8.74
CA ALA A 16 -8.54 -0.02 8.36
C ALA A 16 -7.13 -0.37 7.87
N VAL A 17 -6.51 0.49 7.04
CA VAL A 17 -5.14 0.30 6.55
C VAL A 17 -4.14 0.30 7.71
N GLN A 18 -4.28 1.25 8.65
CA GLN A 18 -3.43 1.36 9.83
C GLN A 18 -3.54 0.13 10.75
N LYS A 19 -4.76 -0.34 10.98
CA LYS A 19 -5.03 -1.54 11.80
C LYS A 19 -4.52 -2.82 11.15
N SER A 20 -4.58 -2.91 9.83
CA SER A 20 -4.18 -4.10 9.08
C SER A 20 -2.66 -4.26 8.96
N LYS A 21 -1.89 -3.18 9.17
CA LYS A 21 -0.41 -3.18 9.07
C LYS A 21 0.10 -3.81 7.76
N ILE A 22 -0.61 -3.57 6.66
CA ILE A 22 -0.34 -4.13 5.33
C ILE A 22 0.82 -3.44 4.58
N PHE A 23 1.30 -2.31 5.12
CA PHE A 23 2.44 -1.54 4.64
C PHE A 23 3.54 -1.51 5.69
N ASP A 24 4.80 -1.59 5.24
CA ASP A 24 5.99 -1.56 6.11
C ASP A 24 6.18 -0.18 6.75
N ASP A 25 5.86 0.90 6.03
CA ASP A 25 5.83 2.25 6.56
C ASP A 25 4.38 2.79 6.57
N GLN A 26 3.87 3.04 7.77
CA GLN A 26 2.52 3.55 7.98
C GLN A 26 2.35 5.00 7.51
N LYS A 27 3.45 5.71 7.25
CA LYS A 27 3.41 7.06 6.65
C LYS A 27 3.07 7.05 5.17
N ASP A 28 3.31 5.95 4.49
CA ASP A 28 3.13 5.87 3.03
C ASP A 28 1.70 6.15 2.60
N MET A 29 0.71 5.71 3.39
CA MET A 29 -0.70 5.97 3.12
C MET A 29 -1.05 7.45 3.27
N ALA A 30 -0.40 8.16 4.19
CA ALA A 30 -0.61 9.59 4.35
C ALA A 30 -0.01 10.36 3.16
N ASP A 31 1.10 9.90 2.60
CA ASP A 31 1.71 10.51 1.41
C ASP A 31 1.10 10.01 0.08
N ALA A 32 0.13 9.08 0.15
CA ALA A 32 -0.49 8.50 -1.03
C ALA A 32 -1.44 9.49 -1.72
N VAL A 33 -1.34 9.60 -3.04
CA VAL A 33 -2.18 10.49 -3.84
C VAL A 33 -3.37 9.71 -4.40
N PRO A 34 -4.62 10.09 -4.09
CA PRO A 34 -5.79 9.41 -4.66
C PRO A 34 -5.83 9.60 -6.18
N MET A 35 -6.05 8.51 -6.92
CA MET A 35 -6.15 8.52 -8.38
C MET A 35 -7.57 8.85 -8.86
N PHE A 36 -8.56 8.70 -7.98
CA PHE A 36 -9.98 8.97 -8.23
C PHE A 36 -10.51 9.98 -7.20
N SER A 37 -11.76 10.43 -7.37
CA SER A 37 -12.38 11.28 -6.36
C SER A 37 -12.56 10.51 -5.04
N ILE A 38 -12.45 11.21 -3.91
CA ILE A 38 -12.58 10.58 -2.59
C ILE A 38 -13.96 9.93 -2.42
N SER A 39 -15.01 10.56 -2.95
CA SER A 39 -16.36 10.00 -2.96
C SER A 39 -16.40 8.64 -3.68
N ASP A 40 -15.81 8.53 -4.86
CA ASP A 40 -15.80 7.28 -5.63
C ASP A 40 -15.02 6.18 -4.90
N ILE A 41 -13.88 6.53 -4.30
CA ILE A 41 -13.05 5.58 -3.54
C ILE A 41 -13.84 5.06 -2.34
N ASN A 42 -14.52 5.94 -1.60
CA ASN A 42 -15.32 5.56 -0.45
C ASN A 42 -16.53 4.70 -0.82
N GLU A 43 -17.24 5.02 -1.91
CA GLU A 43 -18.34 4.19 -2.39
C GLU A 43 -17.87 2.79 -2.74
N LYS A 44 -16.79 2.67 -3.50
CA LYS A 44 -16.17 1.39 -3.87
C LYS A 44 -15.70 0.62 -2.64
N TYR A 45 -15.00 1.30 -1.73
CA TYR A 45 -14.55 0.69 -0.49
C TYR A 45 -15.72 0.15 0.33
N ASN A 46 -16.79 0.92 0.50
CA ASN A 46 -17.97 0.49 1.25
C ASN A 46 -18.70 -0.69 0.60
N ALA A 47 -18.72 -0.76 -0.74
CA ALA A 47 -19.30 -1.87 -1.48
C ALA A 47 -18.45 -3.15 -1.37
N GLU A 48 -17.12 -3.01 -1.41
CA GLU A 48 -16.20 -4.15 -1.48
C GLU A 48 -15.74 -4.65 -0.09
N LYS A 49 -15.68 -3.80 0.95
CA LYS A 49 -15.13 -4.14 2.28
C LYS A 49 -15.82 -5.30 3.01
N HIS A 50 -17.05 -5.62 2.62
CA HIS A 50 -17.84 -6.71 3.21
C HIS A 50 -17.88 -7.97 2.32
N THR A 51 -17.17 -7.97 1.20
CA THR A 51 -17.12 -9.12 0.30
C THR A 51 -16.10 -10.15 0.78
N ASP A 52 -16.45 -11.43 0.66
CA ASP A 52 -15.51 -12.52 0.92
C ASP A 52 -14.35 -12.45 -0.08
N GLY A 53 -13.13 -12.32 0.43
CA GLY A 53 -11.92 -12.18 -0.37
C GLY A 53 -11.49 -10.73 -0.67
N PHE A 54 -12.09 -9.73 -0.03
CA PHE A 54 -11.63 -8.35 -0.13
C PHE A 54 -10.17 -8.21 0.34
N ASP A 55 -9.30 -7.78 -0.57
CA ASP A 55 -7.90 -7.46 -0.28
C ASP A 55 -7.73 -5.93 -0.17
N LEU A 56 -7.66 -5.45 1.07
CA LEU A 56 -7.45 -4.05 1.38
C LEU A 56 -6.17 -3.48 0.75
N LYS A 57 -5.11 -4.28 0.66
CA LYS A 57 -3.84 -3.84 0.09
C LYS A 57 -3.97 -3.66 -1.41
N ALA A 58 -4.55 -4.64 -2.10
CA ALA A 58 -4.81 -4.54 -3.54
C ALA A 58 -5.74 -3.36 -3.85
N PHE A 59 -6.77 -3.15 -3.03
CA PHE A 59 -7.70 -2.03 -3.18
C PHE A 59 -6.95 -0.69 -3.12
N VAL A 60 -6.12 -0.48 -2.10
CA VAL A 60 -5.35 0.76 -1.93
C VAL A 60 -4.37 0.96 -3.07
N LEU A 61 -3.64 -0.07 -3.50
CA LEU A 61 -2.71 0.01 -4.63
C LEU A 61 -3.39 0.33 -5.97
N ASN A 62 -4.66 -0.04 -6.14
CA ASN A 62 -5.45 0.24 -7.34
C ASN A 62 -6.06 1.66 -7.36
N HIS A 63 -6.28 2.27 -6.19
CA HIS A 63 -6.96 3.58 -6.07
C HIS A 63 -6.03 4.72 -5.67
N PHE A 64 -4.85 4.40 -5.11
CA PHE A 64 -3.88 5.38 -4.66
C PHE A 64 -2.55 5.18 -5.34
N LYS A 65 -1.92 6.29 -5.71
CA LYS A 65 -0.58 6.32 -6.26
C LYS A 65 0.42 6.54 -5.13
N PHE A 66 1.38 5.62 -5.03
CA PHE A 66 2.53 5.71 -4.14
C PHE A 66 3.77 6.06 -4.97
N ASP A 67 4.62 6.96 -4.47
CA ASP A 67 5.88 7.30 -5.11
C ASP A 67 6.92 6.19 -4.88
N GLN A 68 6.77 5.11 -5.67
CA GLN A 68 7.66 4.02 -6.13
C GLN A 68 8.83 3.48 -5.28
N LYS A 69 9.16 4.00 -4.11
CA LYS A 69 10.28 3.48 -3.32
C LYS A 69 9.97 2.15 -2.62
N ILE A 70 8.71 1.70 -2.67
CA ILE A 70 8.15 0.81 -1.64
C ILE A 70 7.71 -0.55 -2.18
N ILE A 71 7.51 -0.69 -3.49
CA ILE A 71 7.00 -1.95 -4.09
C ILE A 71 8.08 -3.07 -4.12
N SER A 72 9.34 -2.79 -3.74
CA SER A 72 10.46 -3.73 -3.90
C SER A 72 10.61 -4.81 -2.81
N ILE A 73 9.73 -4.89 -1.80
CA ILE A 73 9.99 -5.74 -0.62
C ILE A 73 9.09 -7.00 -0.52
N GLN A 74 7.95 -7.08 -1.23
CA GLN A 74 7.05 -8.25 -1.08
C GLN A 74 7.24 -9.39 -2.10
N GLU A 75 8.23 -9.32 -2.99
CA GLU A 75 8.62 -10.44 -3.87
C GLU A 75 10.05 -10.94 -3.62
N ARG A 76 10.50 -11.03 -2.34
CA ARG A 76 11.81 -11.62 -2.01
C ARG A 76 11.77 -12.75 -0.98
N ASP A 77 10.65 -13.47 -0.84
CA ASP A 77 10.68 -14.78 -0.19
C ASP A 77 11.08 -15.94 -1.13
N HIS A 78 11.42 -15.64 -2.39
CA HIS A 78 11.88 -16.65 -3.35
C HIS A 78 13.09 -16.18 -4.16
N LEU A 79 14.19 -15.84 -3.49
CA LEU A 79 15.50 -16.01 -4.12
C LEU A 79 16.11 -17.31 -3.58
N PRO A 80 16.42 -18.31 -4.44
CA PRO A 80 17.30 -19.38 -4.03
C PRO A 80 18.63 -18.72 -3.64
N ILE A 81 19.08 -18.99 -2.41
CA ILE A 81 20.41 -18.62 -1.97
C ILE A 81 21.38 -19.44 -2.84
N ASP A 82 21.72 -18.92 -4.02
CA ASP A 82 22.78 -19.47 -4.82
C ASP A 82 24.09 -19.17 -4.09
N LYS A 83 24.52 -20.17 -3.32
CA LYS A 83 25.86 -20.27 -2.79
C LYS A 83 26.84 -20.35 -3.96
N THR A 84 27.34 -19.22 -4.44
CA THR A 84 28.54 -19.24 -5.27
C THR A 84 29.52 -18.16 -4.82
N GLN A 85 30.44 -18.60 -3.94
CA GLN A 85 31.78 -18.05 -3.80
C GLN A 85 32.35 -17.72 -5.18
N HIS A 86 33.03 -16.58 -5.37
CA HIS A 86 34.18 -16.36 -6.28
C HIS A 86 34.64 -14.90 -6.04
N ARG A 87 35.54 -14.63 -5.09
CA ARG A 87 37.00 -14.63 -5.24
C ARG A 87 37.51 -13.61 -6.29
N PHE A 88 38.04 -12.49 -5.80
CA PHE A 88 39.10 -11.67 -6.42
C PHE A 88 39.85 -11.04 -5.22
N ARG A 89 41.08 -11.42 -4.81
CA ARG A 89 42.43 -11.28 -5.45
C ARG A 89 42.50 -10.00 -6.29
N PHE A 90 43.38 -9.03 -6.02
CA PHE A 90 44.76 -9.05 -5.53
C PHE A 90 45.07 -7.85 -4.65
#